data_AF-A0A2D9EA97-F1
#
_entry.id   AF-A0A2D9EA97-F1
#
_cell.length_a   1.000
_cell.length_b   1.000
_cell.length_c   1.000
_cell.angle_alpha   90.00
_cell.angle_beta   90.00
_cell.angle_gamma   90.00
#
_symmetry.space_group_name_H-M   'P 1'
#
loop_
_entity.id
_entity.type
_entity.pdbx_description
1 polymer ?
#
loop_
_entity_poly.entity_id
_entity_poly.type
_entity_poly.pdbx_seq_one_letter_code
_entity_poly.pdbx_strand_id
1 'polypeptide(L)'
;ETVIWLNVVRWLLSLLLIYFSVSILYHFGNPDTDKWRTLTPGATMATILIIIISLGFSWLISHLDSYNRLYGSIGTFLALLVWVNANSSVLLLGFEFNASVHKARNQAKKQLKN
;
A
#
# COMPACT_ATOMS: atom_id res chain seq x y z
N GLU A 1 9.98 29.80 3.84
CA GLU A 1 9.87 29.62 2.38
C GLU A 1 10.51 28.31 1.87
N THR A 2 11.83 28.18 1.80
CA THR A 2 12.52 27.03 1.13
C THR A 2 12.26 25.67 1.78
N VAL A 3 12.11 25.61 3.11
CA VAL A 3 11.91 24.36 3.87
C VAL A 3 10.54 23.74 3.61
N ILE A 4 9.53 24.56 3.31
CA ILE A 4 8.15 24.09 3.05
C ILE A 4 8.10 23.38 1.69
N TRP A 5 8.72 23.98 0.67
CA TRP A 5 8.83 23.38 -0.66
C TRP A 5 9.55 22.04 -0.64
N LEU A 6 10.66 21.92 0.10
CA LEU A 6 11.37 20.66 0.28
C LEU A 6 10.50 19.57 0.92
N ASN A 7 9.70 19.91 1.92
CA ASN A 7 8.79 18.96 2.56
C ASN A 7 7.68 18.49 1.61
N VAL A 8 7.08 19.39 0.83
CA VAL A 8 6.05 19.03 -0.16
C VAL A 8 6.60 18.09 -1.21
N VAL A 9 7.78 18.41 -1.78
CA VAL A 9 8.45 17.56 -2.77
C VAL A 9 8.76 16.19 -2.18
N ARG A 10 9.24 16.13 -0.93
CA ARG A 10 9.53 14.86 -0.24
C ARG A 10 8.28 13.98 -0.13
N TRP A 11 7.16 14.53 0.32
CA TRP A 11 5.91 13.77 0.46
C TRP A 11 5.34 13.31 -0.88
N LEU A 12 5.36 14.18 -1.90
CA LEU A 12 4.95 13.82 -3.27
C LEU A 12 5.81 12.70 -3.85
N LEU A 13 7.13 12.78 -3.69
CA LEU A 13 8.06 11.78 -4.20
C LEU A 13 7.86 10.44 -3.48
N SER A 14 7.68 10.45 -2.16
CA SER A 14 7.37 9.24 -1.39
C SER A 14 6.07 8.57 -1.84
N LEU A 15 5.00 9.35 -2.06
CA LEU A 15 3.73 8.82 -2.55
C LEU A 15 3.87 8.20 -3.94
N LEU A 16 4.59 8.86 -4.84
CA LEU A 16 4.89 8.33 -6.17
C LEU A 16 5.67 7.02 -6.07
N LEU A 17 6.72 6.97 -5.25
CA LEU A 17 7.54 5.76 -5.06
C LEU A 17 6.72 4.59 -4.52
N ILE A 18 5.87 4.82 -3.52
CA ILE A 18 4.98 3.79 -2.98
C ILE A 18 4.03 3.30 -4.08
N TYR A 19 3.37 4.22 -4.78
CA TYR A 19 2.43 3.88 -5.84
C TYR A 19 3.09 3.06 -6.96
N PHE A 20 4.26 3.48 -7.44
CA PHE A 20 5.02 2.75 -8.46
C PHE A 20 5.46 1.38 -7.95
N SER A 21 5.93 1.28 -6.71
CA SER A 21 6.33 0.01 -6.10
C SER A 21 5.17 -0.98 -6.04
N VAL A 22 3.99 -0.54 -5.59
CA VAL A 22 2.77 -1.37 -5.57
C VAL A 22 2.34 -1.76 -6.97
N SER A 23 2.38 -0.81 -7.92
CA SER A 23 2.00 -1.06 -9.31
C SER A 23 2.91 -2.09 -9.98
N ILE A 24 4.22 -1.98 -9.75
CA ILE A 24 5.23 -2.96 -10.20
C ILE A 24 4.93 -4.34 -9.58
N LEU A 25 4.72 -4.39 -8.26
CA LEU A 25 4.40 -5.64 -7.56
C LEU A 25 3.17 -6.33 -8.16
N TYR A 26 2.12 -5.58 -8.48
CA TYR A 26 0.88 -6.12 -9.04
C TYR A 26 1.02 -6.55 -10.49
N HIS A 27 1.87 -5.87 -11.25
CA HIS A 27 2.17 -6.27 -12.62
C HIS A 27 2.92 -7.60 -12.67
N PHE A 28 3.98 -7.74 -11.86
CA PHE A 28 4.75 -8.99 -11.78
C PHE A 28 3.97 -10.13 -11.10
N GLY A 29 3.06 -9.80 -10.18
CA GLY A 29 2.23 -10.79 -9.49
C GLY A 29 1.10 -11.39 -10.34
N ASN A 30 0.73 -10.78 -11.47
CA ASN A 30 -0.37 -11.25 -12.33
C ASN A 30 0.15 -11.68 -13.73
N PRO A 31 0.37 -12.99 -13.95
CA PRO A 31 0.89 -13.52 -15.22
C PRO A 31 -0.01 -13.24 -16.44
N ASP A 32 -1.31 -13.06 -16.23
CA ASP A 32 -2.31 -12.93 -17.30
C ASP A 32 -2.47 -11.48 -17.83
N THR A 33 -1.66 -10.53 -17.34
CA THR A 33 -1.75 -9.12 -17.76
C THR A 33 -0.88 -8.82 -18.98
N ASP A 34 -1.43 -9.05 -20.17
CA ASP A 34 -0.79 -8.83 -21.49
C ASP A 34 -0.44 -7.35 -21.80
N LYS A 35 -0.81 -6.40 -20.93
CA LYS A 35 -0.52 -4.97 -21.11
C LYS A 35 -0.07 -4.34 -19.80
N TRP A 36 1.06 -3.63 -19.83
CA TRP A 36 1.56 -2.84 -18.71
C TRP A 36 0.53 -1.77 -18.33
N ARG A 37 -0.14 -1.96 -17.18
CA ARG A 37 -1.09 -1.01 -16.62
C ARG A 37 -0.52 -0.44 -15.34
N THR A 38 0.10 0.73 -15.46
CA THR A 38 0.70 1.45 -14.33
C THR A 38 -0.36 2.04 -13.40
N LEU A 39 -1.56 2.33 -13.90
CA LEU A 39 -2.69 2.84 -13.12
C LEU A 39 -3.75 1.75 -12.95
N THR A 40 -3.74 1.07 -11.80
CA THR A 40 -4.75 0.07 -11.45
C THR A 40 -5.60 0.51 -10.25
N PRO A 41 -6.91 0.17 -10.24
CA PRO A 41 -7.79 0.52 -9.13
C PRO A 41 -7.37 -0.15 -7.80
N GLY A 42 -6.72 -1.32 -7.87
CA GLY A 42 -6.09 -1.94 -6.69
C GLY A 42 -4.89 -1.17 -6.17
N ALA A 43 -4.02 -0.66 -7.04
CA ALA A 43 -2.87 0.13 -6.59
C ALA A 43 -3.29 1.44 -5.88
N THR A 44 -4.34 2.11 -6.38
CA THR A 44 -4.90 3.30 -5.70
C THR A 44 -5.46 2.95 -4.33
N MET A 45 -6.22 1.86 -4.22
CA MET A 45 -6.77 1.41 -2.94
C MET A 45 -5.67 1.04 -1.95
N ALA A 46 -4.71 0.20 -2.37
CA ALA A 46 -3.60 -0.22 -1.53
C ALA A 46 -2.75 0.97 -1.04
N THR A 47 -2.47 1.94 -1.92
CA THR A 47 -1.70 3.14 -1.53
C THR A 47 -2.45 3.95 -0.47
N ILE A 48 -3.77 4.13 -0.60
CA ILE A 48 -4.58 4.83 0.41
C ILE A 48 -4.53 4.08 1.75
N LEU A 49 -4.70 2.76 1.73
CA LEU A 49 -4.67 1.95 2.96
C LEU A 49 -3.27 1.95 3.62
N ILE A 50 -2.20 1.91 2.82
CA ILE A 50 -0.82 2.01 3.33
C ILE A 50 -0.61 3.36 4.05
N ILE A 51 -1.13 4.45 3.50
CA ILE A 51 -1.07 5.77 4.16
C ILE A 51 -1.82 5.73 5.50
N ILE A 52 -3.04 5.18 5.52
CA ILE A 52 -3.85 5.05 6.74
C ILE A 52 -3.12 4.22 7.80
N ILE A 53 -2.57 3.07 7.42
CA ILE A 53 -1.77 2.22 8.32
C ILE A 53 -0.54 2.95 8.83
N SER A 54 0.14 3.71 7.97
CA SER A 54 1.33 4.48 8.35
C SER A 54 1.00 5.58 9.36
N LEU A 55 -0.13 6.28 9.19
CA LEU A 55 -0.62 7.26 10.16
C LEU A 55 -1.00 6.59 11.49
N GLY A 56 -1.73 5.47 11.43
CA GLY A 56 -2.09 4.68 12.61
C GLY A 56 -0.86 4.17 13.37
N PHE A 57 0.18 3.74 12.65
CA PHE A 57 1.44 3.30 13.23
C PHE A 57 2.23 4.43 13.87
N SER A 58 2.27 5.60 13.24
CA SER A 58 2.87 6.79 13.84
C SER A 58 2.21 7.14 15.17
N TRP A 59 0.87 7.06 15.24
CA TRP A 59 0.12 7.26 16.47
C TRP A 59 0.38 6.15 17.50
N LEU A 60 0.46 4.90 17.05
CA LEU A 60 0.76 3.75 17.92
C LEU A 60 2.13 3.94 18.59
N ILE A 61 3.18 4.24 17.83
CA ILE A 61 4.53 4.45 18.37
C ILE A 61 4.57 5.64 19.34
N SER A 62 3.89 6.74 19.03
CA SER A 62 3.91 7.91 19.91
C SER A 62 3.27 7.65 21.28
N HIS A 63 2.34 6.69 21.36
CA HIS A 63 1.71 6.27 22.63
C HIS A 63 2.47 5.13 23.32
N LEU A 64 3.29 4.38 22.59
CA LEU A 64 4.10 3.28 23.11
C LEU A 64 5.33 3.74 23.90
N ASP A 65 5.69 5.02 23.88
CA ASP A 65 6.88 5.56 24.55
C ASP A 65 6.86 5.31 26.08
N SER A 66 5.68 5.25 26.69
CA SER A 66 5.53 4.89 28.10
C SER A 66 5.60 3.37 28.35
N TYR A 67 5.18 2.55 27.37
CA TYR A 67 5.23 1.07 27.41
C TYR A 67 6.64 0.52 27.10
N ASN A 68 7.44 1.29 26.35
CA ASN A 68 8.83 1.01 26.02
C ASN A 68 9.71 0.91 27.29
N ARG A 69 9.32 1.53 28.40
CA ARG A 69 10.03 1.42 29.69
C ARG A 69 9.94 0.05 30.36
N LEU A 70 8.90 -0.74 30.06
CA LEU A 70 8.69 -2.06 30.66
C LEU A 70 9.23 -3.21 29.80
N TYR A 71 9.08 -3.11 28.47
CA TYR A 71 9.46 -4.17 27.54
C TYR A 71 10.66 -3.83 26.64
N GLY A 72 11.17 -2.59 26.72
CA GLY A 72 12.31 -2.13 25.95
C GLY A 72 12.17 -2.41 24.45
N SER A 73 13.28 -2.84 23.85
CA SER A 73 13.39 -3.17 22.43
C SER A 73 12.41 -4.21 21.91
N ILE A 74 11.88 -5.10 22.77
CA ILE A 74 10.90 -6.13 22.37
C ILE A 74 9.57 -5.49 21.98
N GLY A 75 9.15 -4.43 22.69
CA GLY A 75 7.92 -3.71 22.38
C GLY A 75 7.97 -3.02 21.01
N THR A 76 9.11 -2.40 20.69
CA THR A 76 9.35 -1.81 19.37
C THR A 76 9.33 -2.88 18.26
N PHE A 77 9.93 -4.04 18.50
CA PHE A 77 9.96 -5.12 17.52
C PHE A 77 8.56 -5.70 17.26
N LEU A 78 7.75 -5.89 18.30
CA LEU A 78 6.35 -6.31 18.16
C LEU A 78 5.52 -5.29 17.37
N ALA A 79 5.67 -4.00 17.65
CA ALA A 79 4.98 -2.95 16.89
C ALA A 79 5.38 -2.99 15.41
N LEU A 80 6.68 -3.16 15.11
CA LEU A 80 7.17 -3.33 13.74
C LEU A 80 6.58 -4.57 13.06
N LEU A 81 6.49 -5.71 13.75
CA LEU A 81 5.88 -6.93 13.20
C LEU A 81 4.41 -6.71 12.84
N VAL A 82 3.65 -6.05 13.73
CA VAL A 82 2.25 -5.70 13.47
C VAL A 82 2.14 -4.78 12.25
N TRP A 83 3.04 -3.79 12.14
CA TRP A 83 3.06 -2.87 11.01
C TRP A 83 3.38 -3.54 9.68
N VAL A 84 4.42 -4.37 9.64
CA VAL A 84 4.80 -5.14 8.44
C VAL A 84 3.67 -6.09 8.04
N ASN A 85 3.07 -6.78 9.02
CA ASN A 85 1.97 -7.69 8.76
C ASN A 85 0.74 -6.97 8.19
N ALA A 86 0.38 -5.81 8.76
CA ALA A 86 -0.73 -4.99 8.27
C ALA A 86 -0.48 -4.49 6.83
N ASN A 87 0.73 -4.02 6.52
CA ASN A 87 1.09 -3.63 5.15
C ASN A 87 1.01 -4.81 4.17
N SER A 88 1.49 -5.99 4.58
CA SER A 88 1.39 -7.22 3.77
C SER A 88 -0.07 -7.58 3.47
N SER A 89 -0.95 -7.55 4.48
CA SER A 89 -2.38 -7.80 4.29
C SER A 89 -3.01 -6.81 3.30
N VAL A 90 -2.68 -5.52 3.40
CA VAL A 90 -3.19 -4.50 2.46
C VAL A 90 -2.69 -4.72 1.04
N LEU A 91 -1.42 -5.09 0.87
CA LEU A 91 -0.87 -5.40 -0.45
C LEU A 91 -1.61 -6.58 -1.10
N LEU A 92 -1.88 -7.64 -0.34
CA LEU A 92 -2.64 -8.80 -0.81
C LEU A 92 -4.08 -8.44 -1.16
N LEU A 93 -4.76 -7.68 -0.30
CA LEU A 93 -6.14 -7.22 -0.53
C LEU A 93 -6.25 -6.37 -1.79
N GLY A 94 -5.34 -5.40 -2.00
CA GLY A 94 -5.35 -4.59 -3.20
C GLY A 94 -5.01 -5.38 -4.47
N PHE A 95 -4.19 -6.43 -4.36
CA PHE A 95 -3.89 -7.33 -5.47
C PHE A 95 -5.12 -8.14 -5.88
N GLU A 96 -5.80 -8.74 -4.90
CA GLU A 96 -7.04 -9.49 -5.13
C GLU A 96 -8.14 -8.60 -5.70
N PHE A 97 -8.27 -7.36 -5.20
CA PHE A 97 -9.19 -6.37 -5.75
C PHE A 97 -8.84 -6.01 -7.20
N ASN A 98 -7.56 -5.82 -7.52
CA ASN A 98 -7.14 -5.58 -8.90
C ASN A 98 -7.50 -6.75 -9.83
N ALA A 99 -7.26 -7.97 -9.37
CA ALA A 99 -7.56 -9.19 -10.12
C ALA A 99 -9.07 -9.39 -10.31
N SER A 100 -9.89 -9.12 -9.29
CA SER A 100 -11.35 -9.25 -9.38
C SER A 100 -11.96 -8.23 -10.37
N VAL A 101 -11.50 -6.98 -10.33
CA VAL A 101 -11.91 -5.95 -11.30
C VAL A 101 -11.50 -6.33 -12.72
N HIS A 102 -10.30 -6.89 -12.90
CA HIS A 102 -9.84 -7.37 -14.21
C HIS A 102 -10.72 -8.50 -14.73
N LYS A 103 -11.03 -9.50 -13.89
CA LYS A 103 -11.92 -10.62 -14.24
C LYS A 103 -13.32 -10.14 -14.62
N ALA A 104 -13.93 -9.25 -13.83
CA ALA A 104 -15.25 -8.70 -14.10
C ALA A 104 -15.29 -7.94 -15.44
N ARG A 105 -14.26 -7.12 -15.73
CA ARG A 105 -14.15 -6.39 -16.99
C ARG A 105 -14.01 -7.31 -18.20
N ASN A 106 -13.29 -8.41 -18.07
CA ASN A 106 -13.13 -9.39 -19.15
C ASN A 106 -14.41 -10.20 -19.40
N GLN A 107 -15.15 -10.55 -18.35
CA GLN A 107 -16.45 -11.21 -18.46
C GLN A 107 -17.48 -10.32 -19.19
N ALA A 108 -17.60 -9.05 -18.80
CA ALA A 108 -18.47 -8.08 -19.47
C ALA A 108 -18.14 -7.93 -20.97
N LYS A 109 -16.84 -7.90 -21.32
CA LYS A 109 -16.41 -7.85 -22.73
C LYS A 109 -16.79 -9.10 -23.53
N LYS A 110 -16.73 -10.29 -22.92
CA LYS A 110 -17.14 -11.54 -23.57
C LYS A 110 -18.65 -11.55 -23.85
N GLN A 111 -19.47 -11.07 -22.91
CA GLN A 111 -20.92 -10.98 -23.08
C GLN A 111 -21.34 -10.03 -24.20
N LEU A 112 -20.62 -8.92 -24.40
CA LEU A 112 -20.89 -7.98 -25.50
C LEU A 112 -20.50 -8.49 -26.89
N LYS A 113 -19.70 -9.57 -26.97
CA LYS A 113 -19.21 -10.13 -28.23
C LYS A 113 -20.03 -11.35 -28.70
N ASN A 114 -20.84 -11.93 -27.81
CA ASN A 114 -21.82 -12.98 -28.12
C ASN A 114 -23.19 -12.37 -28.41
#